data_AF-A0A3N5PUY6-F1
#
_entry.id   AF-A0A3N5PUY6-F1
#
_cell.length_a   1.000
_cell.length_b   1.000
_cell.length_c   1.000
_cell.angle_alpha   90.00
_cell.angle_beta   90.00
_cell.angle_gamma   90.00
#
_symmetry.space_group_name_H-M   'P 1'
#
loop_
_entity.id
_entity.type
_entity.pdbx_description
1 polymer ?
#
loop_
_entity_poly.entity_id
_entity_poly.type
_entity_poly.pdbx_seq_one_letter_code
_entity_poly.pdbx_strand_id
1 'polypeptide(L)' 'VFNCLLDIPKDFFTLGELNKFVPRLKKIFPHNYNIEAKIRQQLQNLRDIGLVQFLGKGNYQKLWK' A
#
# COMPACT_ATOMS: atom_id res chain seq x y z
N VAL A 1 5.18 2.99 2.13
CA VAL A 1 3.95 2.50 1.47
C VAL A 1 3.60 3.39 0.30
N PHE A 2 3.44 4.71 0.50
CA PHE A 2 3.22 5.65 -0.61
C PHE A 2 4.24 5.50 -1.75
N ASN A 3 5.55 5.47 -1.45
CA ASN A 3 6.57 5.25 -2.48
C ASN A 3 6.42 3.90 -3.22
N CYS A 4 5.94 2.85 -2.54
CA CYS A 4 5.65 1.57 -3.21
C CYS A 4 4.46 1.69 -4.16
N LEU A 5 3.49 2.57 -3.87
CA LEU A 5 2.38 2.86 -4.76
C LEU A 5 2.85 3.63 -6.00
N LEU A 6 3.85 4.50 -5.89
CA LEU A 6 4.47 5.17 -7.03
C LEU A 6 5.15 4.17 -7.98
N ASP A 7 5.74 3.10 -7.45
CA ASP A 7 6.38 2.03 -8.24
C ASP A 7 5.37 1.13 -8.98
N ILE A 8 4.08 1.20 -8.63
CA ILE A 8 3.01 0.53 -9.37
C ILE A 8 2.55 1.51 -10.45
N PRO A 9 2.72 1.25 -11.76
CA PRO A 9 2.35 2.23 -12.79
C PRO A 9 0.83 2.34 -13.00
N LYS A 10 0.06 1.39 -12.48
CA LYS A 10 -1.40 1.32 -12.65
C LYS A 10 -2.12 2.13 -11.58
N ASP A 11 -3.26 2.71 -11.96
CA ASP A 11 -4.18 3.37 -11.03
C ASP A 11 -4.89 2.35 -10.14
N PHE A 12 -5.20 1.18 -10.69
CA PHE A 12 -5.82 0.07 -9.97
C PHE A 12 -4.75 -0.91 -9.50
N PHE A 13 -4.82 -1.28 -8.22
CA PHE A 13 -3.89 -2.22 -7.61
C PHE A 13 -4.57 -3.05 -6.52
N THR A 14 -3.95 -4.18 -6.20
CA THR A 14 -4.40 -5.07 -5.14
C THR A 14 -3.51 -4.98 -3.91
N LEU A 15 -4.06 -5.31 -2.73
CA LEU A 15 -3.27 -5.50 -1.52
C LEU A 15 -2.16 -6.55 -1.73
N GLY A 16 -2.43 -7.58 -2.54
CA GLY A 16 -1.45 -8.60 -2.89
C GLY A 16 -0.26 -8.04 -3.67
N GLU A 17 -0.50 -7.15 -4.64
CA GLU A 17 0.57 -6.45 -5.36
C GLU A 17 1.39 -5.56 -4.42
N LEU A 18 0.75 -4.86 -3.49
CA LEU A 18 1.45 -4.04 -2.51
C LEU A 18 2.26 -4.89 -1.51
N ASN A 19 1.77 -6.07 -1.15
CA ASN A 19 2.49 -7.01 -0.28
C ASN A 19 3.77 -7.56 -0.92
N LYS A 20 3.92 -7.52 -2.26
CA LYS A 20 5.20 -7.86 -2.93
C LYS A 20 6.36 -6.95 -2.50
N PHE A 21 6.06 -5.77 -1.95
CA PHE A 21 7.06 -4.84 -1.42
C PHE A 21 7.48 -5.15 0.03
N VAL A 22 6.86 -6.13 0.71
CA VAL A 22 7.22 -6.51 2.09
C VAL A 22 8.72 -6.82 2.26
N PRO A 23 9.38 -7.60 1.37
CA PRO A 23 10.81 -7.86 1.50
C PRO A 23 11.67 -6.60 1.42
N ARG A 24 11.31 -5.64 0.55
CA ARG A 24 11.99 -4.35 0.43
C ARG A 24 11.77 -3.51 1.69
N LEU A 25 10.54 -3.43 2.18
CA LEU A 25 10.20 -2.69 3.40
C LEU A 25 10.87 -3.28 4.64
N LYS A 26 11.02 -4.60 4.72
CA LYS A 26 11.71 -5.28 5.83
C LYS A 26 13.21 -4.98 5.85
N LYS A 27 13.85 -4.79 4.68
CA LYS A 27 15.24 -4.32 4.61
C LYS A 27 15.40 -2.88 5.12
N ILE A 28 14.43 -2.01 4.82
CA ILE A 28 14.44 -0.60 5.28
C ILE A 28 14.08 -0.50 6.76
N PHE A 29 13.15 -1.32 7.24
CA PHE A 29 12.63 -1.32 8.60
C PHE A 29 12.84 -2.71 9.26
N PRO A 30 14.09 -3.10 9.57
CA PRO A 30 14.41 -4.45 10.04
C PRO A 30 13.76 -4.84 11.36
N HIS A 31 13.47 -3.86 12.23
CA HIS A 31 12.83 -4.07 13.54
C HIS A 31 11.29 -4.06 13.48
N ASN A 32 10.69 -3.84 12.31
CA ASN A 32 9.25 -3.89 12.19
C ASN A 32 8.81 -5.31 11.81
N TYR A 33 8.35 -6.07 12.80
CA TYR A 33 7.89 -7.45 12.62
C TYR A 33 6.50 -7.55 11.97
N ASN A 34 5.76 -6.44 11.89
CA ASN A 34 4.36 -6.39 11.46
C ASN A 34 4.19 -5.53 10.19
N ILE A 35 5.09 -5.66 9.21
CA ILE A 35 5.10 -4.86 7.98
C ILE A 35 3.74 -4.88 7.27
N GLU A 36 3.11 -6.05 7.12
CA GLU A 36 1.81 -6.15 6.43
C GLU A 36 0.69 -5.40 7.17
N ALA A 37 0.66 -5.48 8.50
CA ALA A 37 -0.27 -4.71 9.30
C ALA A 37 -0.02 -3.21 9.12
N LYS A 38 1.25 -2.80 9.06
CA LYS A 38 1.63 -1.41 8.78
C LYS A 38 1.21 -0.98 7.37
N ILE A 39 1.32 -1.85 6.37
CA ILE A 39 0.82 -1.58 5.01
C ILE A 39 -0.69 -1.30 5.04
N ARG A 40 -1.47 -2.17 5.70
CA ARG A 40 -2.93 -1.97 5.84
C ARG A 40 -3.26 -0.67 6.57
N GLN A 41 -2.57 -0.37 7.67
CA GLN A 41 -2.74 0.89 8.40
C GLN A 41 -2.46 2.11 7.50
N GLN A 42 -1.39 2.07 6.71
CA GLN A 42 -1.06 3.17 5.81
C GLN A 42 -2.07 3.32 4.67
N LEU A 43 -2.59 2.23 4.12
CA LEU A 43 -3.68 2.30 3.13
C LEU A 43 -4.96 2.91 3.70
N GLN A 44 -5.30 2.61 4.96
CA GLN A 44 -6.43 3.24 5.64
C GLN A 44 -6.23 4.74 5.77
N ASN A 45 -5.04 5.18 6.23
CA ASN A 45 -4.72 6.61 6.31
C ASN A 45 -4.81 7.29 4.94
N LEU A 46 -4.24 6.69 3.89
CA LEU A 46 -4.30 7.22 2.52
C LEU A 46 -5.73 7.31 2.00
N ARG A 47 -6.60 6.37 2.38
CA ARG A 47 -8.03 6.39 2.04
C ARG A 47 -8.73 7.53 2.73
N ASP A 48 -8.46 7.71 4.02
CA ASP A 48 -9.13 8.70 4.85
C ASP A 48 -8.79 10.14 4.40
N ILE A 49 -7.60 10.35 3.80
CA ILE A 49 -7.22 11.63 3.17
C ILE A 49 -7.57 11.74 1.68
N GLY A 50 -8.29 10.76 1.13
CA GLY A 50 -8.78 10.81 -0.26
C GLY A 50 -7.74 10.53 -1.35
N LEU A 51 -6.60 9.93 -1.01
CA LEU A 51 -5.58 9.55 -2.00
C LEU A 51 -5.86 8.17 -2.62
N VAL A 52 -6.43 7.23 -1.87
CA VAL A 52 -6.86 5.93 -2.42
C VAL A 52 -8.33 5.67 -2.16
N GLN A 53 -8.95 4.87 -3.02
CA GLN A 53 -10.29 4.34 -2.84
C GLN A 53 -10.23 2.83 -2.62
N PHE A 54 -10.98 2.31 -1.64
CA PHE A 54 -11.15 0.87 -1.47
C PHE A 54 -12.32 0.38 -2.33
N LEU A 55 -12.06 -0.56 -3.22
CA LEU A 55 -13.04 -1.11 -4.16
C LEU A 55 -13.63 -2.46 -3.69
N GLY A 56 -13.18 -2.99 -2.55
CA GLY A 56 -13.60 -4.29 -2.02
C GLY A 56 -12.68 -5.44 -2.40
N LYS A 57 -12.73 -6.54 -1.64
CA LYS A 57 -11.91 -7.76 -1.84
C LYS A 57 -10.39 -7.52 -1.96
N GLY A 58 -9.88 -6.49 -1.27
CA GLY A 58 -8.47 -6.12 -1.33
C GLY A 58 -8.06 -5.34 -2.59
N ASN A 59 -9.01 -4.84 -3.38
CA ASN A 59 -8.76 -3.98 -4.54
C ASN A 59 -8.82 -2.50 -4.13
N TYR A 60 -7.94 -1.70 -4.74
CA TYR A 60 -7.78 -0.28 -4.49
C TYR A 60 -7.58 0.49 -5.80
N GLN A 61 -7.93 1.77 -5.78
CA GLN A 61 -7.66 2.73 -6.85
C GLN A 61 -6.89 3.93 -6.29
N LYS A 62 -5.91 4.44 -7.03
CA LYS A 62 -5.26 5.71 -6.75
C LYS A 62 -6.07 6.87 -7.31
N LEU A 63 -6.18 7.94 -6.55
CA LEU A 63 -6.95 9.13 -6.88
C LEU A 63 -6.08 10.35 -7.20
N TRP A 64 -4.74 10.21 -7.16
CA TRP A 64 -3.80 11.23 -7.59
C TRP A 64 -3.31 10.99 -9.02
N LYS A 65 -2.94 12.07 -9.71
CA LYS A 65 -2.30 12.04 -11.03
C LYS A 65 -0.78 12.22 -10.91
#